data_AF-A0A3N4IHD6-F1
#
_entry.id   AF-A0A3N4IHD6-F1
#
_cell.length_a   1.000
_cell.length_b   1.000
_cell.length_c   1.000
_cell.angle_alpha   90.00
_cell.angle_beta   90.00
_cell.angle_gamma   90.00
#
_symmetry.space_group_name_H-M   'P 1'
#
loop_
_entity.id
_entity.type
_entity.pdbx_description
1 polymer ?
#
loop_
_entity_poly.entity_id
_entity_poly.type
_entity_poly.pdbx_seq_one_letter_code
_entity_poly.pdbx_strand_id
1 'polypeptide(L)' 'LLYDIACQLEPHIRSGHPELLNQLRLCVNKFHGYAHEFRCQEVHGQHQTKGVGQSDGEGTERVWALLRILIAAGYVHSFY' A
#
# COMPACT_ATOMS: atom_id res chain seq x y z
N LEU A 1 -1.15 -0.51 9.04
CA LEU A 1 -0.87 0.30 7.85
C LEU A 1 -1.10 -0.55 6.62
N LEU A 2 -2.10 -0.17 5.84
CA LEU A 2 -2.42 -0.73 4.53
C LEU A 2 -1.65 0.10 3.49
N TYR A 3 -0.75 -0.52 2.75
CA TYR A 3 0.16 0.18 1.83
C TYR A 3 0.63 -0.74 0.70
N ASP A 4 0.64 -0.24 -0.53
CA ASP A 4 0.94 -1.03 -1.73
C ASP A 4 2.29 -1.74 -1.63
N ILE A 5 3.31 -1.06 -1.13
CA ILE A 5 4.67 -1.61 -0.99
C ILE A 5 4.99 -2.04 0.44
N ALA A 6 3.99 -2.40 1.24
CA ALA A 6 4.19 -2.83 2.64
C ALA A 6 5.28 -3.93 2.78
N CYS A 7 5.35 -4.86 1.82
CA CYS A 7 6.36 -5.93 1.81
C CYS A 7 7.80 -5.44 1.59
N GLN A 8 7.99 -4.28 0.97
CA GLN A 8 9.30 -3.64 0.83
C GLN A 8 9.59 -2.69 2.00
N LEU A 9 8.56 -2.06 2.55
CA LEU A 9 8.68 -1.16 3.68
C LEU A 9 9.06 -1.90 4.97
N GLU A 10 8.50 -3.08 5.24
CA GLU A 10 8.80 -3.81 6.48
C GLU A 10 10.29 -4.14 6.64
N PRO A 11 11.00 -4.72 5.65
CA PRO A 11 12.45 -4.92 5.75
C PRO A 11 13.23 -3.63 6.01
N HIS A 12 12.81 -2.52 5.39
CA HIS A 12 13.46 -1.23 5.58
C HIS A 12 13.29 -0.71 7.02
N ILE A 13 12.07 -0.78 7.56
CA ILE A 13 11.79 -0.44 8.97
C ILE A 13 12.56 -1.37 9.90
N ARG A 14 12.57 -2.67 9.63
CA ARG A 14 13.30 -3.64 10.47
C ARG A 14 14.80 -3.35 10.56
N SER A 15 15.38 -2.78 9.49
CA SER A 15 16.79 -2.40 9.42
C SER A 15 17.07 -1.04 10.08
N GLY A 16 16.26 -0.02 9.81
CA GLY A 16 16.52 1.35 10.25
C GLY A 16 15.84 1.76 11.56
N HIS A 17 14.61 1.31 11.77
CA HIS A 17 13.70 1.77 12.84
C HIS A 17 12.84 0.63 13.40
N PRO A 18 13.44 -0.47 13.91
CA PRO A 18 12.71 -1.66 14.34
C PRO A 18 11.68 -1.37 15.45
N GLU A 19 11.88 -0.32 16.25
CA GLU A 19 10.96 0.13 17.29
C GLU A 19 9.57 0.48 16.76
N LEU A 20 9.45 0.88 15.48
CA LEU A 20 8.17 1.19 14.86
C LEU A 20 7.30 -0.06 14.68
N LEU A 21 7.89 -1.25 14.58
CA LEU A 21 7.16 -2.51 14.47
C LEU A 21 6.42 -2.88 15.78
N ASN A 22 6.72 -2.22 16.89
CA ASN A 22 5.94 -2.36 18.13
C ASN A 22 4.56 -1.69 18.02
N GLN A 23 4.41 -0.74 17.09
CA GLN A 23 3.20 0.08 16.94
C GLN A 23 2.53 -0.13 15.58
N LEU A 24 3.29 -0.59 14.58
CA LEU A 24 2.83 -0.78 13.21
C LEU A 24 2.69 -2.27 12.88
N ARG A 25 1.57 -2.61 12.25
CA ARG A 25 1.44 -3.80 11.42
C ARG A 25 1.35 -3.38 9.97
N LEU A 26 2.09 -4.02 9.10
CA LEU A 26 2.15 -3.69 7.68
C LEU A 26 1.38 -4.74 6.88
N CYS A 27 0.64 -4.29 5.88
CA CYS A 27 -0.20 -5.14 5.07
C CYS A 27 -0.34 -4.53 3.67
N VAL A 28 -0.28 -5.37 2.64
CA VAL A 28 -0.58 -4.96 1.27
C VAL A 28 -2.10 -4.88 1.09
N ASN A 29 -2.55 -3.88 0.35
CA ASN A 29 -3.96 -3.68 -0.01
C ASN A 29 -4.53 -4.92 -0.73
N LYS A 30 -5.82 -5.20 -0.56
CA LYS A 30 -6.43 -6.44 -1.07
C LYS A 30 -6.30 -6.58 -2.58
N PHE A 31 -6.54 -5.50 -3.32
CA PHE A 31 -6.46 -5.52 -4.78
C PHE A 31 -5.01 -5.61 -5.26
N HIS A 32 -4.13 -4.79 -4.68
CA HIS A 32 -2.71 -4.78 -5.02
C HIS A 32 -1.97 -6.06 -4.66
N GLY A 33 -2.44 -6.84 -3.67
CA GLY A 33 -1.82 -8.11 -3.29
C GLY A 33 -1.64 -9.09 -4.45
N TYR A 34 -2.56 -9.09 -5.42
CA TYR A 34 -2.47 -9.95 -6.62
C TYR A 34 -1.38 -9.52 -7.62
N ALA A 35 -0.91 -8.27 -7.55
CA ALA A 35 0.22 -7.78 -8.35
C ALA A 35 1.58 -8.19 -7.75
N HIS A 36 1.60 -8.76 -6.55
CA HIS A 36 2.81 -9.21 -5.87
C HIS A 36 2.99 -10.73 -6.01
N GLU A 37 4.23 -11.19 -5.79
CA GLU A 37 4.53 -12.62 -5.72
C GLU A 37 3.68 -13.35 -4.67
N PHE A 38 3.43 -14.64 -4.88
CA PHE A 38 2.58 -15.44 -4.00
C PHE A 38 3.02 -15.39 -2.53
N ARG A 39 4.34 -15.46 -2.27
CA ARG A 39 4.90 -15.35 -0.92
C ARG A 39 4.52 -14.04 -0.22
N CYS A 40 4.46 -12.93 -0.97
CA CYS A 40 4.02 -11.65 -0.42
C CYS A 40 2.57 -11.73 0.06
N GLN A 41 1.69 -12.40 -0.70
CA GLN A 41 0.28 -12.59 -0.33
C GLN A 41 0.14 -13.43 0.95
N GLU A 42 1.01 -14.42 1.15
CA GLU A 42 1.01 -15.23 2.36
C GLU A 42 1.52 -14.48 3.61
N VAL A 43 2.48 -13.57 3.44
CA VAL A 43 3.12 -12.88 4.57
C VAL A 43 2.45 -11.55 4.90
N HIS A 44 2.13 -10.74 3.89
CA HIS A 44 1.63 -9.38 4.02
C HIS A 44 0.18 -9.23 3.52
N GLY A 45 -0.49 -10.32 3.17
CA GLY A 45 -1.86 -10.26 2.69
C GLY A 45 -2.84 -9.84 3.78
N GLN A 46 -3.94 -9.23 3.34
CA GLN A 46 -4.97 -8.72 4.24
C GLN A 46 -5.68 -9.80 5.04
N HIS A 47 -5.88 -10.98 4.45
CA HIS A 47 -6.50 -12.10 5.16
C HIS A 47 -5.59 -12.67 6.26
N GLN A 48 -4.28 -12.43 6.15
CA GLN A 48 -3.26 -12.89 7.09
C GLN A 48 -2.97 -11.86 8.19
N THR A 49 -3.35 -10.59 7.97
CA THR A 49 -3.08 -9.51 8.91
C THR A 49 -4.26 -9.27 9.86
N LYS A 50 -4.09 -9.63 11.13
CA LYS A 50 -5.11 -9.36 12.17
C LYS A 50 -5.31 -7.86 12.41
N GLY A 51 -6.57 -7.44 12.57
CA GLY A 51 -6.95 -6.08 12.95
C GLY A 51 -7.19 -5.11 11.80
N VAL A 52 -7.08 -5.55 10.54
CA VAL A 52 -7.37 -4.74 9.34
C VAL A 52 -8.85 -4.75 8.93
N GLY A 53 -9.66 -5.62 9.56
CA GLY A 53 -11.10 -5.74 9.29
C GLY A 53 -11.40 -6.14 7.85
N GLN A 54 -12.53 -5.64 7.33
CA GLN A 54 -12.98 -5.85 5.95
C GLN A 54 -12.66 -4.67 5.03
N SER A 55 -11.68 -3.83 5.38
CA SER A 55 -11.16 -2.81 4.46
C SER A 55 -10.67 -3.48 3.18
N ASP A 56 -10.60 -2.76 2.06
CA ASP A 56 -9.86 -3.23 0.88
C ASP A 56 -8.53 -2.48 0.69
N GLY A 57 -8.27 -1.47 1.52
CA GLY A 57 -7.06 -0.65 1.46
C GLY A 57 -7.13 0.53 0.48
N GLU A 58 -8.21 0.65 -0.30
CA GLU A 58 -8.32 1.60 -1.42
C GLU A 58 -8.90 2.98 -0.99
N GLY A 59 -8.70 3.36 0.27
CA GLY A 59 -9.31 4.57 0.83
C GLY A 59 -8.72 5.84 0.22
N THR A 60 -7.40 5.88 0.11
CA THR A 60 -6.64 7.01 -0.44
C THR A 60 -6.96 7.20 -1.92
N GLU A 61 -7.06 6.11 -2.65
CA GLU A 61 -7.31 6.03 -4.09
C GLU A 61 -8.72 6.52 -4.41
N ARG A 62 -9.71 6.21 -3.57
CA ARG A 62 -11.07 6.77 -3.70
C ARG A 62 -11.12 8.27 -3.47
N VAL A 63 -10.44 8.75 -2.43
CA VAL A 63 -10.35 10.21 -2.16
C VAL A 63 -9.63 10.90 -3.32
N TRP A 64 -8.53 10.33 -3.80
CA TRP A 64 -7.83 10.83 -4.97
C TRP A 64 -8.74 10.85 -6.21
N ALA A 65 -9.47 9.76 -6.47
CA ALA A 65 -10.41 9.68 -7.58
C ALA A 65 -11.52 10.74 -7.49
N LEU A 66 -12.00 11.05 -6.28
CA LEU A 66 -12.97 12.14 -6.06
C LEU A 66 -12.34 13.51 -6.35
N LEU A 67 -11.10 13.73 -5.90
CA LEU A 67 -10.39 15.00 -6.04
C LEU A 67 -9.77 15.21 -7.43
N ARG A 68 -9.77 14.19 -8.30
CA ARG A 68 -9.12 14.24 -9.62
C ARG A 68 -9.55 15.43 -10.47
N ILE A 69 -10.76 15.96 -10.28
CA ILE A 69 -11.27 17.12 -11.02
C ILE A 69 -10.52 18.43 -10.70
N LEU A 70 -9.83 18.48 -9.55
CA LEU A 70 -9.04 19.62 -9.11
C LEU A 70 -7.59 19.54 -9.62
N ILE A 71 -7.19 18.39 -10.17
CA ILE A 71 -5.85 18.17 -10.69
C ILE A 71 -5.83 18.67 -12.13
N ALA A 72 -5.02 19.69 -12.41
CA ALA A 72 -4.75 20.10 -13.79
C ALA A 72 -4.08 18.94 -14.53
N ALA A 73 -4.64 18.53 -15.67
CA ALA A 73 -3.98 17.54 -16.53
C ALA A 73 -2.70 18.17 -17.07
N GLY A 74 -1.56 17.83 -16.49
CA GLY A 74 -0.26 18.15 -17.06
C GLY A 74 -0.11 17.42 -18.39
N TYR A 75 0.00 18.16 -19.49
CA TYR A 75 0.36 17.56 -20.77
C TYR A 75 1.87 17.31 -20.77
N VAL A 76 2.28 16.05 -20.87
CA VAL A 76 3.67 15.71 -21.19
C VAL A 76 3.83 15.86 -22.70
N HIS A 77 4.37 16.99 -23.15
CA HIS A 77 4.80 17.14 -24.54
C HIS A 77 6.15 16.44 -24.69
N SER A 78 6.16 15.30 -25.39
CA SER A 78 7.40 14.68 -25.80
C SER A 78 7.95 15.50 -26.97
N PHE A 79 8.94 16.35 -26.70
CA PHE A 79 9.72 16.99 -27.74
C PHE A 79 10.62 15.92 -28.36
N TYR A 80 10.40 15.64 -29.66
CA TYR A 80 11.37 14.97 -30.52
C TYR A 80 12.48 15.97 -30.91
#